data_AF-A0A2S8AFX7-F1
#
_entry.id   AF-A0A2S8AFX7-F1
#
_cell.length_a   1.000
_cell.length_b   1.000
_cell.length_c   1.000
_cell.angle_alpha   90.00
_cell.angle_beta   90.00
_cell.angle_gamma   90.00
#
_symmetry.space_group_name_H-M   'P 1'
#
loop_
_entity.id
_entity.type
_entity.pdbx_description
1 polymer ?
#
loop_
_entity_poly.entity_id
_entity_poly.type
_entity_poly.pdbx_seq_one_letter_code
_entity_poly.pdbx_strand_id
1 'polypeptide(L)'
;MDLKKYFKIIALKYQKILKDNLLFWNLWNTNYLFEFLDNYKEEYPEYYNMFTEINTICWKFNDSHKISVKELYITLDKYYPFIDDNTLDDLDDFNLPEVVIKELTYSFNTIYDGIKSNKRYGDKSSDASINIISVILESNKLDYDDTNIPILKNEIDAQIKLIQDLSKPQAYTYKDRNIYRDKEAMASIKFNENY
;
A
#
# COMPACT_ATOMS: atom_id res chain seq x y z
N MET A 1 21.79 -0.77 -2.87
CA MET A 1 21.32 -2.18 -2.95
C MET A 1 20.35 -2.19 -4.10
N ASP A 2 20.57 -2.98 -5.14
CA ASP A 2 19.65 -2.95 -6.29
C ASP A 2 18.25 -3.48 -5.94
N LEU A 3 17.26 -3.08 -6.75
CA LEU A 3 15.85 -3.45 -6.57
C LEU A 3 15.62 -4.97 -6.63
N LYS A 4 16.32 -5.68 -7.51
CA LYS A 4 16.20 -7.14 -7.63
C LYS A 4 16.60 -7.83 -6.33
N LYS A 5 17.67 -7.36 -5.68
CA LYS A 5 18.11 -7.84 -4.37
C LYS A 5 17.11 -7.47 -3.28
N TYR A 6 16.56 -6.27 -3.32
CA TYR A 6 15.51 -5.82 -2.41
C TYR A 6 14.27 -6.73 -2.47
N PHE A 7 13.69 -6.98 -3.65
CA PHE A 7 12.51 -7.84 -3.79
C PHE A 7 12.77 -9.28 -3.33
N LYS A 8 13.97 -9.81 -3.57
CA LYS A 8 14.38 -11.12 -3.02
C LYS A 8 14.41 -11.12 -1.49
N ILE A 9 14.89 -10.03 -0.87
CA ILE A 9 14.91 -9.89 0.59
C ILE A 9 13.48 -9.84 1.13
N ILE A 10 12.59 -9.05 0.52
CA ILE A 10 11.19 -8.97 0.92
C ILE A 10 10.51 -10.32 0.82
N ALA A 11 10.62 -11.02 -0.32
CA ALA A 11 10.01 -12.34 -0.50
C ALA A 11 10.48 -13.35 0.56
N LEU A 12 11.77 -13.35 0.91
CA LEU A 12 12.33 -14.22 1.95
C LEU A 12 11.87 -13.84 3.37
N LYS A 13 11.80 -12.54 3.68
CA LYS A 13 11.42 -12.05 5.02
C LYS A 13 9.92 -12.10 5.24
N TYR A 14 9.12 -11.92 4.20
CA TYR A 14 7.66 -11.98 4.26
C TYR A 14 7.19 -13.30 4.86
N GLN A 15 7.81 -14.43 4.53
CA GLN A 15 7.46 -15.74 5.08
C GLN A 15 7.59 -15.81 6.62
N LYS A 16 8.34 -14.87 7.22
CA LYS A 16 8.60 -14.82 8.66
C LYS A 16 7.68 -13.85 9.41
N ILE A 17 6.86 -13.05 8.72
CA ILE A 17 5.88 -12.16 9.36
C ILE A 17 4.89 -13.01 10.18
N LEU A 18 4.65 -12.64 11.44
CA LEU A 18 3.65 -13.33 12.26
C LEU A 18 2.24 -13.09 11.70
N LYS A 19 1.35 -14.08 11.86
CA LYS A 19 -0.03 -13.98 11.33
C LYS A 19 -0.74 -12.70 11.79
N ASP A 20 -0.58 -12.34 13.06
CA ASP A 20 -1.22 -11.17 13.66
C ASP A 20 -0.69 -9.84 13.13
N ASN A 21 0.47 -9.86 12.47
CA ASN A 21 1.11 -8.69 11.87
C ASN A 21 0.84 -8.55 10.37
N LEU A 22 0.17 -9.52 9.73
CA LEU A 22 -0.07 -9.51 8.29
C LEU A 22 -0.93 -8.33 7.86
N LEU A 23 -1.98 -8.02 8.62
CA LEU A 23 -2.85 -6.91 8.29
C LEU A 23 -2.09 -5.58 8.36
N PHE A 24 -1.29 -5.38 9.40
CA PHE A 24 -0.43 -4.20 9.52
C PHE A 24 0.55 -4.07 8.34
N TRP A 25 1.21 -5.15 7.93
CA TRP A 25 2.11 -5.15 6.77
C TRP A 25 1.41 -4.62 5.52
N ASN A 26 0.21 -5.11 5.23
CA ASN A 26 -0.54 -4.67 4.07
C ASN A 26 -0.93 -3.19 4.21
N LEU A 27 -1.55 -2.81 5.34
CA LEU A 27 -2.04 -1.46 5.56
C LEU A 27 -0.94 -0.40 5.61
N TRP A 28 0.24 -0.72 6.13
CA TRP A 28 1.36 0.20 6.16
C TRP A 28 1.84 0.54 4.73
N ASN A 29 1.91 -0.45 3.84
CA ASN A 29 2.25 -0.21 2.44
C ASN A 29 1.15 0.57 1.73
N THR A 30 -0.12 0.17 1.91
CA THR A 30 -1.29 0.86 1.35
C THR A 30 -1.46 2.29 1.86
N ASN A 31 -1.01 2.61 3.09
CA ASN A 31 -1.18 3.95 3.66
C ASN A 31 -0.54 5.05 2.80
N TYR A 32 0.61 4.76 2.19
CA TYR A 32 1.29 5.75 1.34
C TYR A 32 0.44 6.14 0.12
N LEU A 33 -0.23 5.16 -0.49
CA LEU A 33 -1.14 5.38 -1.61
C LEU A 33 -2.37 6.17 -1.18
N PHE A 34 -2.91 5.84 0.00
CA PHE A 34 -4.07 6.54 0.54
C PHE A 34 -3.78 8.03 0.82
N GLU A 35 -2.57 8.35 1.27
CA GLU A 35 -2.11 9.73 1.44
C GLU A 35 -2.01 10.49 0.11
N PHE A 36 -1.73 9.81 -1.00
CA PHE A 36 -1.84 10.43 -2.32
C PHE A 36 -3.29 10.64 -2.74
N LEU A 37 -4.16 9.64 -2.58
CA LEU A 37 -5.56 9.75 -2.96
C LEU A 37 -6.27 10.92 -2.27
N ASP A 38 -5.92 11.23 -1.01
CA ASP A 38 -6.50 12.37 -0.28
C ASP A 38 -6.21 13.73 -0.96
N ASN A 39 -5.12 13.85 -1.72
CA ASN A 39 -4.82 15.06 -2.49
C ASN A 39 -5.74 15.23 -3.71
N TYR A 40 -6.35 14.15 -4.18
CA TYR A 40 -7.18 14.10 -5.40
C TYR A 40 -8.66 13.80 -5.11
N LYS A 41 -9.10 13.95 -3.85
CA LYS A 41 -10.47 13.63 -3.43
C LYS A 41 -11.57 14.42 -4.14
N GLU A 42 -11.28 15.63 -4.61
CA GLU A 42 -12.25 16.44 -5.36
C GLU A 42 -12.36 15.99 -6.82
N GLU A 43 -11.29 15.43 -7.38
CA GLU A 43 -11.23 14.92 -8.75
C GLU A 43 -11.83 13.51 -8.85
N TYR A 44 -11.58 12.67 -7.84
CA TYR A 44 -12.03 11.27 -7.77
C TYR A 44 -12.85 11.00 -6.49
N PRO A 45 -13.97 11.70 -6.25
CA PRO A 45 -14.72 11.64 -4.99
C PRO A 45 -15.34 10.27 -4.72
N GLU A 46 -15.78 9.56 -5.76
CA GLU A 46 -16.39 8.23 -5.60
C GLU A 46 -15.37 7.21 -5.09
N TYR A 47 -14.17 7.17 -5.71
CA TYR A 47 -13.08 6.31 -5.28
C TYR A 47 -12.55 6.71 -3.91
N TYR A 48 -12.38 8.01 -3.64
CA TYR A 48 -11.94 8.49 -2.33
C TYR A 48 -12.90 8.06 -1.21
N ASN A 49 -14.21 8.24 -1.39
CA ASN A 49 -15.20 7.85 -0.39
C ASN A 49 -15.19 6.33 -0.15
N MET A 50 -15.17 5.54 -1.23
CA MET A 50 -15.09 4.09 -1.15
C MET A 50 -13.84 3.64 -0.39
N PHE A 51 -12.65 4.08 -0.81
CA PHE A 51 -11.41 3.67 -0.14
C PHE A 51 -11.32 4.19 1.29
N THR A 52 -11.93 5.34 1.61
CA THR A 52 -11.99 5.84 2.99
C THR A 52 -12.76 4.89 3.90
N GLU A 53 -13.92 4.40 3.45
CA GLU A 53 -14.70 3.41 4.21
C GLU A 53 -13.91 2.12 4.43
N ILE A 54 -13.28 1.61 3.36
CA ILE A 54 -12.47 0.39 3.37
C ILE A 54 -11.25 0.54 4.29
N ASN A 55 -10.47 1.61 4.13
CA ASN A 55 -9.27 1.87 4.91
C ASN A 55 -9.61 2.01 6.41
N THR A 56 -10.71 2.70 6.73
CA THR A 56 -11.18 2.88 8.10
C THR A 56 -11.51 1.55 8.77
N ILE A 57 -12.24 0.66 8.08
CA ILE A 57 -12.60 -0.64 8.67
C ILE A 57 -11.38 -1.55 8.83
N CYS A 58 -10.45 -1.56 7.88
CA CYS A 58 -9.25 -2.37 7.97
C CYS A 58 -8.34 -1.92 9.13
N TRP A 59 -8.15 -0.61 9.32
CA TRP A 59 -7.40 -0.10 10.47
C TRP A 59 -8.09 -0.39 11.80
N LYS A 60 -9.42 -0.32 11.86
CA LYS A 60 -10.18 -0.74 13.06
C LYS A 60 -9.91 -2.21 13.42
N PHE A 61 -9.84 -3.11 12.43
CA PHE A 61 -9.51 -4.52 12.67
C PHE A 61 -8.07 -4.71 13.15
N ASN A 62 -7.13 -3.97 12.56
CA ASN A 62 -5.74 -3.97 13.00
C ASN A 62 -5.63 -3.53 14.47
N ASP A 63 -6.18 -2.36 14.80
CA ASP A 63 -6.04 -1.74 16.12
C ASP A 63 -6.74 -2.53 17.22
N SER A 64 -7.81 -3.25 16.89
CA SER A 64 -8.52 -4.13 17.85
C SER A 64 -7.96 -5.55 17.92
N HIS A 65 -6.99 -5.90 17.04
CA HIS A 65 -6.52 -7.26 16.81
C HIS A 65 -7.64 -8.28 16.61
N LYS A 66 -8.78 -7.84 16.05
CA LYS A 66 -10.00 -8.63 15.89
C LYS A 66 -10.66 -8.31 14.56
N ILE A 67 -10.86 -9.35 13.76
CA ILE A 67 -11.60 -9.24 12.51
C ILE A 67 -13.06 -9.61 12.77
N SER A 68 -13.96 -8.63 12.62
CA SER A 68 -15.39 -8.89 12.60
C SER A 68 -15.80 -9.25 11.17
N VAL A 69 -15.99 -10.55 10.92
CA VAL A 69 -16.45 -11.04 9.61
C VAL A 69 -17.75 -10.37 9.17
N LYS A 70 -18.66 -10.07 10.11
CA LYS A 70 -19.90 -9.35 9.82
C LYS A 70 -19.64 -7.92 9.33
N GLU A 71 -18.76 -7.17 10.00
CA GLU A 71 -18.44 -5.81 9.56
C GLU A 71 -17.65 -5.82 8.25
N LEU A 72 -16.77 -6.81 8.07
CA LEU A 72 -16.06 -7.02 6.82
C LEU A 72 -17.04 -7.21 5.65
N TYR A 73 -18.04 -8.08 5.79
CA TYR A 73 -19.05 -8.28 4.74
C TYR A 73 -19.94 -7.04 4.54
N ILE A 74 -20.40 -6.39 5.61
CA ILE A 74 -21.27 -5.20 5.47
C ILE A 74 -20.57 -4.05 4.74
N THR A 75 -19.29 -3.82 5.02
CA THR A 75 -18.54 -2.71 4.43
C THR A 75 -17.90 -3.10 3.10
N LEU A 76 -17.21 -4.24 3.03
CA LEU A 76 -16.43 -4.62 1.85
C LEU A 76 -17.26 -5.32 0.76
N ASP A 77 -18.29 -6.12 1.08
CA ASP A 77 -19.09 -6.80 0.03
C ASP A 77 -19.94 -5.82 -0.78
N LYS A 78 -20.28 -4.65 -0.21
CA LYS A 78 -20.96 -3.59 -0.95
C LYS A 78 -20.17 -3.19 -2.20
N TYR A 79 -18.85 -3.22 -2.09
CA TYR A 79 -17.95 -2.76 -3.12
C TYR A 79 -17.28 -3.91 -3.86
N TYR A 80 -17.22 -5.14 -3.32
CA TYR A 80 -16.46 -6.23 -3.92
C TYR A 80 -17.10 -6.85 -5.19
N PRO A 81 -16.33 -7.08 -6.29
CA PRO A 81 -14.94 -6.65 -6.50
C PRO A 81 -14.84 -5.12 -6.57
N PHE A 82 -13.91 -4.52 -5.80
CA PHE A 82 -13.90 -3.08 -5.48
C PHE A 82 -14.05 -2.17 -6.70
N ILE A 83 -13.36 -2.53 -7.79
CA ILE A 83 -13.52 -1.97 -9.13
C ILE A 83 -13.46 -3.17 -10.08
N ASP A 84 -14.34 -3.21 -11.09
CA ASP A 84 -14.32 -4.27 -12.09
C ASP A 84 -13.15 -4.11 -13.06
N ASP A 85 -12.70 -5.22 -13.65
CA ASP A 85 -11.50 -5.26 -14.48
C ASP A 85 -11.57 -4.30 -15.69
N ASN A 86 -12.76 -4.09 -16.29
CA ASN A 86 -12.86 -3.17 -17.45
C ASN A 86 -12.63 -1.73 -17.02
N THR A 87 -13.21 -1.33 -15.88
CA THR A 87 -13.00 0.00 -15.32
C THR A 87 -11.54 0.20 -14.90
N LEU A 88 -10.86 -0.84 -14.40
CA LEU A 88 -9.42 -0.78 -14.10
C LEU A 88 -8.57 -0.67 -15.37
N ASP A 89 -8.93 -1.36 -16.44
CA ASP A 89 -8.20 -1.31 -17.72
C ASP A 89 -8.33 0.06 -18.40
N ASP A 90 -9.43 0.78 -18.17
CA ASP A 90 -9.68 2.13 -18.71
C ASP A 90 -8.88 3.23 -18.01
N LEU A 91 -8.37 2.98 -16.80
CA LEU A 91 -7.55 3.94 -16.04
C LEU A 91 -6.14 4.07 -16.65
N ASP A 92 -5.61 5.28 -16.70
CA ASP A 92 -4.33 5.64 -17.30
C ASP A 92 -3.16 5.29 -16.38
N ASP A 93 -2.26 4.42 -16.86
CA ASP A 93 -1.04 4.01 -16.14
C ASP A 93 0.00 5.13 -15.99
N PHE A 94 -0.16 6.25 -16.71
CA PHE A 94 0.72 7.42 -16.62
C PHE A 94 0.12 8.55 -15.78
N ASN A 95 -1.14 8.42 -15.35
CA ASN A 95 -1.81 9.35 -14.47
C ASN A 95 -1.69 8.88 -13.01
N LEU A 96 -0.96 9.65 -12.18
CA LEU A 96 -0.69 9.26 -10.79
C LEU A 96 -1.96 8.95 -9.96
N PRO A 97 -2.99 9.83 -9.92
CA PRO A 97 -4.27 9.51 -9.26
C PRO A 97 -4.86 8.16 -9.68
N GLU A 98 -4.83 7.85 -10.97
CA GLU A 98 -5.44 6.63 -11.51
C GLU A 98 -4.61 5.38 -11.20
N VAL A 99 -3.28 5.49 -11.26
CA VAL A 99 -2.37 4.43 -10.76
C VAL A 99 -2.60 4.17 -9.26
N VAL A 100 -2.78 5.23 -8.46
CA VAL A 100 -3.11 5.10 -7.04
C VAL A 100 -4.41 4.33 -6.84
N ILE A 101 -5.45 4.61 -7.63
CA ILE A 101 -6.73 3.88 -7.59
C ILE A 101 -6.54 2.40 -7.95
N LYS A 102 -5.76 2.08 -8.98
CA LYS A 102 -5.44 0.69 -9.36
C LYS A 102 -4.75 -0.06 -8.22
N GLU A 103 -3.69 0.52 -7.68
CA GLU A 103 -2.87 -0.13 -6.64
C GLU A 103 -3.62 -0.27 -5.30
N LEU A 104 -4.48 0.70 -4.94
CA LEU A 104 -5.39 0.58 -3.80
C LEU A 104 -6.39 -0.56 -4.02
N THR A 105 -6.94 -0.69 -5.23
CA THR A 105 -7.86 -1.78 -5.59
C THR A 105 -7.20 -3.13 -5.41
N TYR A 106 -6.01 -3.35 -5.99
CA TYR A 106 -5.28 -4.61 -5.86
C TYR A 106 -4.89 -4.90 -4.40
N SER A 107 -4.45 -3.88 -3.66
CA SER A 107 -4.10 -4.00 -2.24
C SER A 107 -5.30 -4.45 -1.40
N PHE A 108 -6.44 -3.78 -1.53
CA PHE A 108 -7.62 -4.10 -0.74
C PHE A 108 -8.28 -5.41 -1.16
N ASN A 109 -8.29 -5.76 -2.46
CA ASN A 109 -8.73 -7.09 -2.92
C ASN A 109 -7.90 -8.19 -2.26
N THR A 110 -6.57 -8.03 -2.23
CA THR A 110 -5.65 -8.97 -1.57
C THR A 110 -5.94 -9.11 -0.07
N ILE A 111 -6.20 -8.00 0.63
CA ILE A 111 -6.58 -8.00 2.05
C ILE A 111 -7.91 -8.73 2.24
N TYR A 112 -8.93 -8.39 1.46
CA TYR A 112 -10.26 -8.98 1.56
C TYR A 112 -10.23 -10.49 1.34
N ASP A 113 -9.62 -10.94 0.23
CA ASP A 113 -9.52 -12.36 -0.10
C ASP A 113 -8.69 -13.13 0.93
N GLY A 114 -7.60 -12.54 1.40
CA GLY A 114 -6.75 -13.11 2.43
C GLY A 114 -7.50 -13.35 3.74
N ILE A 115 -8.25 -12.34 4.20
CA ILE A 115 -9.07 -12.45 5.40
C ILE A 115 -10.20 -13.46 5.20
N LYS A 116 -10.96 -13.36 4.10
CA LYS A 116 -12.11 -14.20 3.81
C LYS A 116 -11.74 -15.67 3.67
N SER A 117 -10.63 -15.96 2.99
CA SER A 117 -10.15 -17.34 2.77
C SER A 117 -9.32 -17.89 3.93
N ASN A 118 -9.00 -17.06 4.94
CA ASN A 118 -8.08 -17.39 6.04
C ASN A 118 -6.73 -17.94 5.53
N LYS A 119 -6.29 -17.47 4.35
CA LYS A 119 -4.98 -17.78 3.77
C LYS A 119 -3.98 -16.68 4.10
N ARG A 120 -2.70 -16.98 3.96
CA ARG A 120 -1.65 -15.96 4.06
C ARG A 120 -1.70 -15.05 2.82
N TYR A 121 -1.58 -13.74 3.01
CA TYR A 121 -1.73 -12.73 1.95
C TYR A 121 -0.75 -11.56 2.14
N GLY A 122 -0.50 -10.82 1.06
CA GLY A 122 0.35 -9.63 1.08
C GLY A 122 1.83 -9.90 0.83
N ASP A 123 2.17 -10.98 0.12
CA ASP A 123 3.54 -11.25 -0.34
C ASP A 123 4.07 -10.17 -1.29
N LYS A 124 3.16 -9.49 -2.00
CA LYS A 124 3.44 -8.37 -2.90
C LYS A 124 3.02 -7.00 -2.35
N SER A 125 2.62 -6.87 -1.08
CA SER A 125 2.18 -5.55 -0.57
C SER A 125 3.25 -4.47 -0.68
N SER A 126 4.53 -4.86 -0.68
CA SER A 126 5.65 -3.94 -0.90
C SER A 126 5.60 -3.22 -2.23
N ASP A 127 5.02 -3.86 -3.25
CA ASP A 127 5.09 -3.41 -4.62
C ASP A 127 4.24 -2.15 -4.80
N ALA A 128 3.13 -2.04 -4.05
CA ALA A 128 2.20 -0.93 -4.13
C ALA A 128 2.88 0.44 -3.95
N SER A 129 3.63 0.65 -2.84
CA SER A 129 4.30 1.93 -2.60
C SER A 129 5.47 2.16 -3.55
N ILE A 130 6.12 1.08 -3.98
CA ILE A 130 7.24 1.12 -4.90
C ILE A 130 6.79 1.49 -6.32
N ASN A 131 5.64 1.01 -6.78
CA ASN A 131 5.03 1.35 -8.06
C ASN A 131 4.67 2.83 -8.12
N ILE A 132 4.08 3.38 -7.04
CA ILE A 132 3.83 4.83 -6.93
C ILE A 132 5.11 5.65 -7.03
N ILE A 133 6.16 5.23 -6.31
CA ILE A 133 7.46 5.90 -6.40
C ILE A 133 8.02 5.80 -7.82
N SER A 134 7.90 4.66 -8.49
CA SER A 134 8.34 4.49 -9.89
C SER A 134 7.69 5.51 -10.81
N VAL A 135 6.38 5.71 -10.73
CA VAL A 135 5.64 6.70 -11.54
C VAL A 135 6.12 8.13 -11.24
N ILE A 136 6.36 8.45 -9.97
CA ILE A 136 6.92 9.75 -9.56
C ILE A 136 8.30 9.96 -10.18
N LEU A 137 9.19 8.96 -10.13
CA LEU A 137 10.53 9.05 -10.71
C LEU A 137 10.48 9.19 -12.23
N GLU A 138 9.63 8.41 -12.89
CA GLU A 138 9.45 8.43 -14.35
C GLU A 138 8.97 9.80 -14.82
N SER A 139 8.00 10.42 -14.14
CA SER A 139 7.53 11.79 -14.45
C SER A 139 8.64 12.85 -14.35
N ASN A 140 9.71 12.54 -13.60
CA ASN A 140 10.89 13.40 -13.44
C ASN A 140 12.09 12.97 -14.31
N LYS A 141 11.92 11.99 -15.21
CA LYS A 141 12.99 11.40 -16.04
C LYS A 141 14.15 10.84 -15.22
N LEU A 142 13.84 10.35 -14.03
CA LEU A 142 14.80 9.72 -13.13
C LEU A 142 14.75 8.21 -13.31
N ASP A 143 15.92 7.58 -13.23
CA ASP A 143 16.04 6.13 -13.33
C ASP A 143 15.55 5.46 -12.05
N TYR A 144 14.46 4.71 -12.15
CA TYR A 144 13.89 3.94 -11.04
C TYR A 144 14.86 2.85 -10.54
N ASP A 145 15.83 2.39 -11.33
CA ASP A 145 16.87 1.48 -10.86
C ASP A 145 17.94 2.17 -9.97
N ASP A 146 17.98 3.51 -9.92
CA ASP A 146 18.87 4.25 -9.01
C ASP A 146 18.33 4.31 -7.58
N THR A 147 18.62 3.24 -6.84
CA THR A 147 18.26 3.10 -5.41
C THR A 147 18.96 4.10 -4.46
N ASN A 148 19.74 5.07 -4.96
CA ASN A 148 20.27 6.16 -4.16
C ASN A 148 19.34 7.39 -4.13
N ILE A 149 18.32 7.43 -4.99
CA ILE A 149 17.34 8.50 -4.98
C ILE A 149 16.63 8.51 -3.61
N PRO A 150 16.56 9.67 -2.90
CA PRO A 150 16.18 9.70 -1.49
C PRO A 150 14.84 9.04 -1.16
N ILE A 151 13.78 9.33 -1.94
CA ILE A 151 12.44 8.75 -1.75
C ILE A 151 12.45 7.21 -1.87
N LEU A 152 13.07 6.68 -2.92
CA LEU A 152 13.14 5.24 -3.18
C LEU A 152 14.00 4.54 -2.14
N LYS A 153 15.17 5.12 -1.83
CA LYS A 153 16.06 4.61 -0.78
C LYS A 153 15.35 4.52 0.56
N ASN A 154 14.61 5.57 0.93
CA ASN A 154 13.90 5.61 2.20
C ASN A 154 12.82 4.54 2.28
N GLU A 155 11.97 4.39 1.26
CA GLU A 155 10.90 3.39 1.26
C GLU A 155 11.47 1.96 1.34
N ILE A 156 12.53 1.67 0.58
CA ILE A 156 13.24 0.39 0.64
C ILE A 156 13.76 0.10 2.05
N ASP A 157 14.46 1.05 2.65
CA ASP A 157 15.03 0.88 3.99
C ASP A 157 13.93 0.76 5.06
N ALA A 158 12.83 1.51 4.91
CA ALA A 158 11.68 1.49 5.80
C ALA A 158 10.95 0.14 5.76
N GLN A 159 10.64 -0.37 4.56
CA GLN A 159 10.02 -1.68 4.37
C GLN A 159 10.93 -2.81 4.91
N ILE A 160 12.24 -2.73 4.71
CA ILE A 160 13.20 -3.70 5.24
C ILE A 160 13.24 -3.72 6.76
N LYS A 161 13.15 -2.56 7.42
CA LYS A 161 13.08 -2.46 8.87
C LYS A 161 11.74 -3.01 9.37
N LEU A 162 10.64 -2.56 8.77
CA LEU A 162 9.31 -2.98 9.15
C LEU A 162 9.17 -4.51 9.07
N ILE A 163 9.49 -5.11 7.92
CA ILE A 163 9.31 -6.55 7.72
C ILE A 163 10.16 -7.40 8.68
N GLN A 164 11.27 -6.85 9.19
CA GLN A 164 12.07 -7.49 10.24
C GLN A 164 11.38 -7.45 11.60
N ASP A 165 10.78 -6.32 11.95
CA ASP A 165 10.10 -6.17 13.23
C ASP A 165 8.80 -6.95 13.27
N LEU A 166 8.10 -7.07 12.15
CA LEU A 166 6.88 -7.87 12.02
C LEU A 166 7.12 -9.39 12.13
N SER A 167 8.38 -9.85 12.19
CA SER A 167 8.71 -11.24 12.53
C SER A 167 8.64 -11.53 14.03
N LYS A 168 8.35 -10.52 14.85
CA LYS A 168 8.19 -10.59 16.30
C LYS A 168 6.79 -10.10 16.68
N PRO A 169 6.27 -10.41 17.87
CA PRO A 169 5.01 -9.82 18.32
C PRO A 169 5.11 -8.29 18.31
N GLN A 170 4.16 -7.63 17.64
CA GLN A 170 4.07 -6.17 17.56
C GLN A 170 2.65 -5.73 17.94
N ALA A 171 2.54 -4.50 18.45
CA ALA A 171 1.27 -3.86 18.80
C ALA A 171 1.08 -2.57 17.99
N TYR A 172 1.54 -2.57 16.73
CA TYR A 172 1.43 -1.40 15.89
C TYR A 172 -0.02 -1.10 15.51
N THR A 173 -0.34 0.18 15.51
CA THR A 173 -1.69 0.71 15.28
C THR A 173 -1.71 1.72 14.14
N TYR A 174 -2.86 2.31 13.84
CA TYR A 174 -2.97 3.44 12.91
C TYR A 174 -2.00 4.61 13.23
N LYS A 175 -1.61 4.79 14.50
CA LYS A 175 -0.63 5.82 14.88
C LYS A 175 0.76 5.55 14.28
N ASP A 176 1.05 4.29 13.99
CA ASP A 176 2.32 3.79 13.47
C ASP A 176 2.30 3.59 11.95
N ARG A 177 1.24 4.03 11.26
CA ARG A 177 1.05 3.83 9.80
C ARG A 177 2.17 4.35 8.89
N ASN A 178 3.04 5.21 9.42
CA ASN A 178 4.23 5.73 8.74
C ASN A 178 5.53 5.46 9.52
N ILE A 179 5.53 4.51 10.47
CA ILE A 179 6.75 4.15 11.19
C ILE A 179 7.85 3.76 10.20
N TYR A 180 9.07 4.24 10.45
CA TYR A 180 10.27 4.09 9.61
C TYR A 180 10.35 4.93 8.32
N ARG A 181 9.25 5.51 7.83
CA ARG A 181 9.30 6.49 6.73
C ARG A 181 9.85 7.81 7.25
N ASP A 182 10.80 8.37 6.50
CA ASP A 182 11.30 9.72 6.76
C ASP A 182 10.52 10.73 5.94
N LYS A 183 9.88 11.70 6.60
CA LYS A 183 8.98 12.64 5.92
C LYS A 183 9.70 13.50 4.88
N GLU A 184 10.95 13.88 5.12
CA GLU A 184 11.70 14.74 4.21
C GLU A 184 12.13 13.95 2.97
N ALA A 185 12.60 12.71 3.15
CA ALA A 185 12.92 11.83 2.04
C ALA A 185 11.69 11.48 1.20
N MET A 186 10.55 11.18 1.85
CA MET A 186 9.30 10.86 1.15
C MET A 186 8.71 12.05 0.38
N ALA A 187 9.09 13.28 0.73
CA ALA A 187 8.69 14.51 0.04
C ALA A 187 9.79 15.08 -0.89
N SER A 188 10.91 14.36 -1.07
CA SER A 188 12.09 14.85 -1.79
C SER A 188 11.86 15.09 -3.29
N ILE A 189 10.90 14.38 -3.88
CA ILE A 189 10.52 14.48 -5.29
C ILE A 189 8.99 14.48 -5.35
N LYS A 190 8.43 15.34 -6.19
CA LYS A 190 6.99 15.42 -6.45
C LYS A 190 6.70 14.91 -7.85
N PHE A 191 5.50 14.38 -8.04
CA PHE A 191 4.99 14.05 -9.36
C PHE A 191 4.97 15.29 -10.25
N ASN A 192 5.38 15.13 -11.51
CA ASN A 192 5.37 16.18 -12.50
C ASN A 192 4.23 15.93 -13.50
N GLU A 193 3.14 16.69 -13.34
CA GLU A 193 1.94 16.59 -14.19
C GLU A 193 2.16 17.02 -15.65
N ASN A 194 3.31 17.64 -15.97
CA ASN A 194 3.63 18.12 -17.31
C ASN A 194 4.55 17.14 -18.08
N TYR A 195 4.65 15.90 -17.63
CA TYR A 195 5.43 14.85 -18.29
C TYR A 195 4.62 14.17 -19.39
#